data_AF-A0A5A7Q131-F1
#
_entry.id   AF-A0A5A7Q131-F1
#
_cell.length_a   1.000
_cell.length_b   1.000
_cell.length_c   1.000
_cell.angle_alpha   90.00
_cell.angle_beta   90.00
_cell.angle_gamma   90.00
#
_symmetry.space_group_name_H-M   'P 1'
#
loop_
_entity.id
_entity.type
_entity.pdbx_description
1 polymer ?
#
loop_
_entity_poly.entity_id
_entity_poly.type
_entity_poly.pdbx_seq_one_letter_code
_entity_poly.pdbx_strand_id
1 'polypeptide(L)'
;MFGFTEGCLSVSRWDELNLFFAKSGALVIFGLNALRRKTIYNNKATGLWHFMNAASLIQYTIEKGYKNIYGWEFGNELSGDNEIGVEIDVVEYAYDTIALHQLIKDLYKNVTMKTPLVMAPGGFYDKNWYYYF
;
A
#
# COMPACT_ATOMS: atom_id res chain seq x y z
N MET A 1 18.14 -5.59 4.27
CA MET A 1 17.78 -4.37 3.50
C MET A 1 18.34 -3.17 4.24
N PHE A 2 19.42 -2.53 3.77
CA PHE A 2 20.01 -1.25 4.24
C PHE A 2 19.96 -0.89 5.75
N GLY A 3 20.01 -1.86 6.66
CA GLY A 3 19.83 -1.62 8.09
C GLY A 3 18.40 -1.25 8.53
N PHE A 4 17.41 -1.35 7.63
CA PHE A 4 15.99 -1.17 8.00
C PHE A 4 15.56 -2.23 9.01
N THR A 5 14.79 -1.77 9.99
CA THR A 5 14.15 -2.61 10.99
C THR A 5 12.65 -2.64 10.76
N GLU A 6 11.98 -3.59 11.39
CA GLU A 6 10.52 -3.55 11.49
C GLU A 6 10.09 -2.30 12.28
N GLY A 7 8.92 -1.78 11.93
CA GLY A 7 8.30 -0.65 12.59
C GLY A 7 6.77 -0.76 12.54
N CYS A 8 6.11 -0.23 13.56
CA CYS A 8 4.66 -0.23 13.66
C CYS A 8 4.13 1.21 13.69
N LEU A 9 3.10 1.48 12.89
CA LEU A 9 2.31 2.71 12.99
C LEU A 9 1.16 2.47 13.98
N SER A 10 1.17 3.16 15.12
CA SER A 10 0.06 3.08 16.07
C SER A 10 -1.18 3.80 15.55
N VAL A 11 -2.36 3.38 16.01
CA VAL A 11 -3.62 4.08 15.71
C VAL A 11 -3.63 5.53 16.23
N SER A 12 -2.98 5.81 17.36
CA SER A 12 -2.84 7.18 17.87
C SER A 12 -2.03 8.05 16.91
N ARG A 13 -0.96 7.52 16.33
CA ARG A 13 -0.15 8.23 15.35
C ARG A 13 -0.91 8.43 14.04
N TRP A 14 -1.73 7.46 13.65
CA TRP A 14 -2.63 7.60 12.50
C TRP A 14 -3.67 8.71 12.71
N ASP A 15 -4.22 8.83 13.92
CA ASP A 15 -5.14 9.91 14.30
C ASP A 15 -4.45 11.29 14.22
N GLU A 16 -3.22 11.41 14.73
CA GLU A 16 -2.43 12.65 14.63
C GLU A 16 -2.16 13.07 13.18
N LEU A 17 -1.81 12.10 12.31
CA LEU A 17 -1.59 12.35 10.89
C LEU A 17 -2.87 12.85 10.21
N ASN A 18 -4.01 12.20 10.44
CA ASN A 18 -5.28 12.63 9.87
C ASN A 18 -5.75 14.00 10.38
N LEU A 19 -5.49 14.31 11.65
CA LEU A 19 -5.72 15.65 12.19
C LEU A 19 -4.86 16.70 11.47
N PHE A 20 -3.59 16.39 11.21
CA PHE A 20 -2.70 17.26 10.45
C PHE A 20 -3.17 17.45 9.00
N PHE A 21 -3.60 16.38 8.33
CA PHE A 21 -4.13 16.46 6.96
C PHE A 21 -5.39 17.31 6.87
N ALA A 22 -6.31 17.13 7.82
CA ALA A 22 -7.53 17.93 7.90
C ALA A 22 -7.22 19.42 8.16
N LYS A 23 -6.30 19.73 9.07
CA LYS A 23 -5.90 21.11 9.38
C LYS A 23 -5.17 21.81 8.24
N SER A 24 -4.36 21.07 7.49
CA SER A 24 -3.61 21.60 6.34
C SER A 24 -4.44 21.66 5.06
N GLY A 25 -5.59 20.98 5.00
CA GLY A 25 -6.37 20.82 3.77
C GLY A 25 -5.73 19.88 2.75
N ALA A 26 -4.68 19.15 3.14
CA ALA A 26 -3.98 18.24 2.25
C ALA A 26 -4.85 17.03 1.87
N LEU A 27 -4.74 16.62 0.61
CA LEU A 27 -5.21 15.33 0.12
C LEU A 27 -4.01 14.39 0.03
N VAL A 28 -4.08 13.24 0.69
CA VAL A 28 -2.92 12.40 0.98
C VAL A 28 -3.03 11.05 0.29
N ILE A 29 -1.90 10.61 -0.27
CA ILE A 29 -1.68 9.25 -0.70
C ILE A 29 -0.88 8.55 0.38
N PHE A 30 -1.30 7.35 0.79
CA PHE A 30 -0.62 6.58 1.82
C PHE A 30 -0.13 5.23 1.30
N GLY A 31 1.16 4.97 1.48
CA GLY A 31 1.80 3.71 1.07
C GLY A 31 1.53 2.56 2.03
N LEU A 32 1.03 1.45 1.50
CA LEU A 32 0.78 0.21 2.22
C LEU A 32 1.96 -0.75 2.06
N ASN A 33 2.20 -1.57 3.09
CA ASN A 33 3.29 -2.53 3.09
C ASN A 33 2.95 -3.76 2.21
N ALA A 34 3.49 -3.78 0.99
CA ALA A 34 3.38 -4.90 0.04
C ALA A 34 4.20 -6.15 0.44
N LEU A 35 5.17 -6.01 1.35
CA LEU A 35 6.02 -7.11 1.83
C LEU A 35 5.42 -7.85 3.04
N ARG A 36 4.21 -7.49 3.49
CA ARG A 36 3.63 -8.07 4.71
C ARG A 36 3.46 -9.59 4.57
N ARG A 37 4.24 -10.32 5.38
CA ARG A 37 4.32 -11.80 5.43
C ARG A 37 4.86 -12.48 4.17
N LYS A 38 5.42 -11.73 3.21
CA LYS A 38 6.19 -12.33 2.11
C LYS A 38 7.52 -12.89 2.65
N THR A 39 8.00 -13.96 2.03
CA THR A 39 9.34 -14.49 2.30
C THR A 39 10.34 -13.75 1.43
N ILE A 40 11.44 -13.29 2.01
CA ILE A 40 12.48 -12.59 1.26
C ILE A 40 13.73 -13.47 1.22
N TYR A 41 14.16 -13.85 0.02
CA TYR A 41 15.38 -14.62 -0.23
C TYR A 41 16.11 -14.06 -1.45
N ASN A 42 17.41 -13.82 -1.35
CA ASN A 42 18.23 -13.21 -2.40
C ASN A 42 17.59 -11.97 -3.03
N ASN A 43 17.10 -11.04 -2.19
CA ASN A 43 16.43 -9.81 -2.61
C ASN A 43 15.14 -10.00 -3.43
N LYS A 44 14.59 -11.20 -3.51
CA LYS A 44 13.26 -11.44 -4.10
C LYS A 44 12.26 -11.78 -3.01
N ALA A 45 11.12 -11.10 -3.03
CA ALA A 45 9.99 -11.34 -2.16
C ALA A 45 8.96 -12.23 -2.86
N THR A 46 8.62 -13.35 -2.23
CA THR A 46 7.67 -14.32 -2.76
C THR A 46 6.60 -14.69 -1.74
N GLY A 47 5.48 -15.20 -2.25
CA GLY A 47 4.34 -15.66 -1.46
C GLY A 47 3.22 -14.64 -1.37
N LEU A 48 2.07 -15.07 -0.84
CA LEU A 48 0.85 -14.26 -0.85
C LEU A 48 0.97 -13.02 0.05
N TRP A 49 0.55 -11.87 -0.46
CA TRP A 49 0.43 -10.68 0.36
C TRP A 49 -0.67 -10.83 1.41
N HIS A 50 -0.31 -10.61 2.68
CA HIS A 50 -1.26 -10.73 3.77
C HIS A 50 -2.00 -9.41 4.05
N PHE A 51 -3.11 -9.23 3.35
CA PHE A 51 -3.89 -7.98 3.30
C PHE A 51 -4.53 -7.54 4.63
N MET A 52 -4.66 -8.41 5.64
CA MET A 52 -5.41 -8.09 6.86
C MET A 52 -4.90 -6.82 7.57
N ASN A 53 -3.59 -6.54 7.53
CA ASN A 53 -3.05 -5.33 8.14
C ASN A 53 -3.51 -4.06 7.43
N ALA A 54 -3.52 -4.06 6.09
CA ALA A 54 -4.07 -2.98 5.30
C ALA A 54 -5.59 -2.85 5.49
N ALA A 55 -6.32 -3.97 5.49
CA ALA A 55 -7.76 -3.99 5.73
C ALA A 55 -8.12 -3.34 7.07
N SER A 56 -7.41 -3.68 8.16
CA SER A 56 -7.65 -3.08 9.47
C SER A 56 -7.39 -1.56 9.48
N LEU A 57 -6.33 -1.08 8.84
CA LEU A 57 -6.04 0.36 8.77
C LEU A 57 -7.10 1.12 7.94
N ILE A 58 -7.50 0.57 6.79
CA ILE A 58 -8.50 1.16 5.91
C ILE A 58 -9.86 1.17 6.59
N GLN A 59 -10.26 0.06 7.22
CA GLN A 59 -11.51 -0.05 7.98
C GLN A 59 -11.54 0.97 9.13
N TYR A 60 -10.46 1.10 9.90
CA TYR A 60 -10.37 2.10 10.96
C TYR A 60 -10.49 3.53 10.40
N THR A 61 -9.85 3.81 9.26
CA THR A 61 -9.95 5.10 8.55
C THR A 61 -11.41 5.40 8.15
N ILE A 62 -12.15 4.38 7.72
CA ILE A 62 -13.58 4.47 7.40
C ILE A 62 -14.41 4.79 8.65
N GLU A 63 -14.22 4.02 9.72
CA GLU A 63 -14.97 4.16 10.98
C GLU A 63 -14.76 5.52 11.63
N LYS A 64 -13.57 6.10 11.50
CA LYS A 64 -13.24 7.44 11.99
C LYS A 64 -13.76 8.56 11.08
N GLY A 65 -14.25 8.22 9.88
CA GLY A 65 -14.76 9.19 8.92
C GLY A 65 -13.69 10.11 8.34
N TYR A 66 -12.45 9.63 8.22
CA TYR A 66 -11.35 10.42 7.67
C TYR A 66 -11.50 10.58 6.15
N LYS A 67 -11.54 11.83 5.68
CA LYS A 67 -11.88 12.18 4.29
C LYS A 67 -10.68 12.61 3.44
N ASN A 68 -9.53 12.81 4.07
CA ASN A 68 -8.34 13.37 3.42
C ASN A 68 -7.48 12.33 2.69
N ILE A 69 -7.76 11.02 2.84
CA ILE A 69 -7.08 10.00 2.07
C ILE A 69 -7.61 9.98 0.65
N TYR A 70 -6.78 10.41 -0.29
CA TYR A 70 -7.08 10.48 -1.71
C TYR A 70 -6.81 9.14 -2.41
N GLY A 71 -5.81 8.39 -1.94
CA GLY A 71 -5.52 7.08 -2.46
C GLY A 71 -4.56 6.26 -1.60
N TRP A 72 -4.48 4.99 -1.94
CA TRP A 72 -3.60 4.01 -1.33
C TRP A 72 -2.58 3.55 -2.37
N GLU A 73 -1.31 3.69 -2.03
CA GLU A 73 -0.20 3.20 -2.84
C GLU A 73 0.23 1.82 -2.34
N PHE A 74 0.64 0.93 -3.24
CA PHE A 74 1.02 -0.44 -2.89
C PHE A 74 2.53 -0.67 -2.95
N GLY A 75 3.22 -0.71 -1.81
CA GLY A 75 4.67 -0.87 -1.77
C GLY A 75 5.43 0.35 -2.31
N ASN A 76 6.76 0.29 -2.27
CA ASN A 76 7.66 1.37 -2.70
C ASN A 76 8.91 0.74 -3.30
N GLU A 77 9.21 1.07 -4.57
CA GLU A 77 10.42 0.64 -5.28
C GLU A 77 10.63 -0.88 -5.27
N LEU A 78 9.57 -1.63 -5.59
CA LEU A 78 9.56 -3.11 -5.64
C LEU A 78 9.39 -3.64 -7.08
N SER A 79 9.57 -2.80 -8.09
CA SER A 79 9.32 -3.09 -9.51
C SER A 79 10.57 -2.91 -10.39
N GLY A 80 10.93 -3.95 -11.16
CA GLY A 80 12.09 -3.99 -12.05
C GLY A 80 13.14 -5.04 -11.67
N ASP A 81 14.34 -4.95 -12.26
CA ASP A 81 15.55 -5.64 -11.78
C ASP A 81 16.54 -4.64 -11.11
N ASN A 82 16.19 -3.35 -11.11
CA ASN A 82 17.05 -2.23 -10.68
C ASN A 82 16.69 -1.72 -9.27
N GLU A 83 15.95 -2.49 -8.48
CA GLU A 83 15.44 -2.05 -7.19
C GLU A 83 16.53 -1.87 -6.14
N ILE A 84 16.20 -0.98 -5.21
CA ILE A 84 16.96 -0.75 -3.99
C ILE A 84 16.52 -1.84 -2.99
N GLY A 85 17.01 -3.06 -3.22
CA GLY A 85 17.16 -4.11 -2.21
C GLY A 85 16.12 -5.23 -2.16
N VAL A 86 14.86 -5.03 -2.55
CA VAL A 86 13.86 -6.11 -2.62
C VAL A 86 12.96 -5.92 -3.84
N GLU A 87 12.80 -6.96 -4.65
CA GLU A 87 11.94 -7.03 -5.83
C GLU A 87 10.75 -7.97 -5.56
N ILE A 88 9.59 -7.66 -6.15
CA ILE A 88 8.49 -8.63 -6.31
C ILE A 88 8.33 -8.91 -7.82
N ASP A 89 8.19 -10.19 -8.17
CA ASP A 89 7.88 -10.59 -9.55
C ASP A 89 6.62 -9.87 -10.04
N VAL A 90 6.64 -9.40 -11.29
CA VAL A 90 5.58 -8.59 -11.88
C VAL A 90 4.21 -9.25 -11.80
N VAL A 91 4.13 -10.57 -11.98
CA VAL A 91 2.86 -11.30 -11.95
C VAL A 91 2.31 -11.35 -10.53
N GLU A 92 3.16 -11.65 -9.54
CA GLU A 92 2.76 -11.62 -8.13
C GLU A 92 2.31 -10.22 -7.70
N TYR A 93 3.07 -9.19 -8.09
CA TYR A 93 2.75 -7.81 -7.75
C TYR A 93 1.43 -7.33 -8.38
N ALA A 94 1.15 -7.72 -9.63
CA ALA A 94 -0.12 -7.45 -10.29
C ALA A 94 -1.30 -8.14 -9.56
N TYR A 95 -1.16 -9.41 -9.20
CA TYR A 95 -2.19 -10.12 -8.43
C TYR A 95 -2.46 -9.46 -7.08
N ASP A 96 -1.42 -9.07 -6.35
CA ASP A 96 -1.56 -8.41 -5.06
C ASP A 96 -2.19 -7.01 -5.19
N THR A 97 -1.86 -6.27 -6.27
CA THR A 97 -2.49 -4.97 -6.58
C THR A 97 -3.98 -5.13 -6.89
N ILE A 98 -4.35 -6.16 -7.66
CA ILE A 98 -5.76 -6.50 -7.93
C ILE A 98 -6.48 -6.83 -6.61
N ALA A 99 -5.83 -7.59 -5.72
CA ALA A 99 -6.38 -7.92 -4.41
C ALA A 99 -6.60 -6.67 -3.54
N LEU A 100 -5.67 -5.71 -3.53
CA LEU A 100 -5.85 -4.42 -2.85
C LEU A 100 -7.03 -3.64 -3.43
N HIS A 101 -7.17 -3.59 -4.76
CA HIS A 101 -8.28 -2.92 -5.42
C HIS A 101 -9.64 -3.53 -5.05
N GLN A 102 -9.72 -4.86 -5.03
CA GLN A 102 -10.93 -5.56 -4.63
C GLN A 102 -11.24 -5.32 -3.15
N LEU A 103 -10.25 -5.39 -2.27
CA LEU A 103 -10.39 -5.09 -0.84
C LEU A 103 -10.96 -3.69 -0.62
N ILE A 104 -10.40 -2.67 -1.28
CA ILE A 104 -10.89 -1.29 -1.15
C ILE A 104 -12.33 -1.17 -1.64
N LYS A 105 -12.69 -1.78 -2.77
CA LYS A 105 -14.08 -1.81 -3.25
C LYS A 105 -15.02 -2.43 -2.23
N ASP A 106 -14.64 -3.55 -1.63
CA ASP A 106 -15.46 -4.28 -0.68
C ASP A 106 -15.66 -3.48 0.62
N LEU A 107 -14.60 -2.90 1.16
CA LEU A 107 -14.67 -2.07 2.38
C LEU A 107 -15.52 -0.81 2.18
N TYR A 108 -15.50 -0.21 0.99
CA TYR A 108 -16.25 1.02 0.69
C TYR A 108 -17.66 0.77 0.11
N LYS A 109 -18.06 -0.47 -0.14
CA LYS A 109 -19.30 -0.80 -0.89
C LYS A 109 -20.57 -0.12 -0.37
N ASN A 110 -20.68 0.08 0.94
CA ASN A 110 -21.84 0.71 1.60
C ASN A 110 -21.46 1.96 2.42
N VAL A 111 -20.34 2.59 2.05
CA VAL A 111 -19.82 3.78 2.75
C VAL A 111 -20.17 5.00 1.91
N THR A 112 -20.65 6.07 2.55
CA THR A 112 -21.04 7.33 1.85
C THR A 112 -19.83 8.18 1.43
N MET A 113 -18.65 7.88 1.96
CA MET A 113 -17.40 8.53 1.59
C MET A 113 -16.96 8.11 0.20
N LYS A 114 -16.28 9.02 -0.50
CA LYS A 114 -15.66 8.72 -1.78
C LYS A 114 -14.60 7.62 -1.62
N THR A 115 -14.69 6.57 -2.42
CA THR A 115 -13.66 5.53 -2.49
C THR A 115 -12.32 6.11 -2.97
N PRO A 116 -11.22 5.94 -2.20
CA PRO A 116 -9.89 6.38 -2.61
C PRO A 116 -9.37 5.62 -3.84
N LEU A 117 -8.42 6.22 -4.56
CA LEU A 117 -7.72 5.57 -5.67
C LEU A 117 -6.76 4.48 -5.18
N VAL A 118 -6.41 3.54 -6.07
CA VAL A 118 -5.30 2.61 -5.89
C VAL A 118 -4.19 3.01 -6.86
N MET A 119 -2.96 3.13 -6.37
CA MET A 119 -1.78 3.49 -7.17
C MET A 119 -0.70 2.44 -7.03
N ALA A 120 -0.21 1.99 -8.17
CA ALA A 120 0.87 1.02 -8.32
C ALA A 120 1.35 1.03 -9.79
N PRO A 121 2.61 0.65 -10.07
CA PRO A 121 3.65 0.38 -9.08
C PRO A 121 4.29 1.68 -8.56
N GLY A 122 4.79 1.66 -7.33
CA GLY A 122 5.51 2.79 -6.71
C GLY A 122 7.01 2.76 -6.92
N GLY A 123 7.51 2.36 -8.11
CA GLY A 123 8.94 2.08 -8.32
C GLY A 123 9.55 2.69 -9.57
N PHE A 124 10.86 2.50 -9.75
CA PHE A 124 11.58 3.01 -10.92
C PHE A 124 11.06 2.40 -12.21
N TYR A 125 11.17 3.15 -13.31
CA TYR A 125 10.76 2.65 -14.60
C TYR A 125 11.70 1.53 -15.06
N ASP A 126 11.15 0.33 -15.16
CA ASP A 126 11.73 -0.82 -15.86
C ASP A 126 10.81 -1.18 -17.03
N LYS A 127 11.34 -1.11 -18.25
CA LYS A 127 10.53 -1.28 -19.46
C LYS A 127 9.84 -2.64 -19.51
N ASN A 128 10.54 -3.72 -19.17
CA ASN A 128 9.98 -5.06 -19.32
C ASN A 128 9.00 -5.34 -18.20
N TRP A 129 9.36 -4.97 -16.96
CA TRP A 129 8.48 -5.14 -15.81
C TRP A 129 7.16 -4.37 -16.03
N TYR A 130 7.23 -3.09 -16.42
CA TYR A 130 6.02 -2.28 -16.68
C TYR A 130 5.23 -2.73 -17.91
N TYR A 131 5.85 -3.44 -18.86
CA TYR A 131 5.12 -4.00 -20.00
C TYR A 131 4.25 -5.19 -19.58
N TYR A 132 4.65 -5.94 -18.55
CA TYR A 132 3.93 -7.10 -18.05
C TYR A 132 2.95 -6.80 -16.90
N PHE A 133 3.13 -5.67 -16.21
CA PHE A 133 2.22 -5.18 -15.16
C PHE A 133 0.93 -4.59 -15.75
#